data_AF-A0A0D3HNY4-F1
#
_entry.id   AF-A0A0D3HNY4-F1
#
_cell.length_a   1.000
_cell.length_b   1.000
_cell.length_c   1.000
_cell.angle_alpha   90.00
_cell.angle_beta   90.00
_cell.angle_gamma   90.00
#
_symmetry.space_group_name_H-M   'P 1'
#
loop_
_entity.id
_entity.type
_entity.pdbx_description
1 polymer ?
#
loop_
_entity_poly.entity_id
_entity_poly.type
_entity_poly.pdbx_seq_one_letter_code
_entity_poly.pdbx_strand_id
1 'polypeptide(L)'
;MYELMPRGDLHKLLYSTGDDGDASNLNHITLAQRISIIVDLSNALEYLHHNNQGAIIHCDLKPSNILLDDNMIAHVGDFGLARFRTDSSTSLGDSNSIFSLAIKGTIGYIAPECAEGGQVSTASDVYSFRVVLLELFIRRSPIDAMFKDGLNIEKFTEINFPDRILEIVDPQVQQELDLRREASVEVKEKGIHCMLSVLNIGIHCTKPIPSERSSMREAAAKLHIIKDAYLRRN
;
A
#
# COMPACT_ATOMS: atom_id res chain seq x y z
N MET A 1 21.87 -1.48 14.30
CA MET A 1 22.26 -0.32 13.47
C MET A 1 21.66 -0.59 12.10
N TYR A 2 20.76 0.27 11.63
CA TYR A 2 20.16 0.15 10.30
C TYR A 2 20.89 1.09 9.34
N GLU A 3 20.89 0.75 8.06
CA GLU A 3 21.32 1.68 7.00
C GLU A 3 20.40 2.90 6.96
N LEU A 4 20.97 4.08 6.69
CA LEU A 4 20.20 5.31 6.56
C LEU A 4 19.44 5.30 5.23
N MET A 5 18.13 5.55 5.28
CA MET A 5 17.28 5.71 4.11
C MET A 5 17.13 7.21 3.81
N PRO A 6 17.87 7.77 2.83
CA PRO A 6 18.11 9.22 2.75
C PRO A 6 16.88 10.01 2.34
N ARG A 7 15.93 9.37 1.63
CA ARG A 7 14.66 10.00 1.24
C ARG A 7 13.59 9.91 2.33
N GLY A 8 13.93 9.36 3.49
CA GLY A 8 13.04 9.23 4.63
C GLY A 8 11.96 8.18 4.39
N ASP A 9 10.77 8.45 4.95
CA ASP A 9 9.62 7.55 4.90
C ASP A 9 8.54 8.04 3.92
N LEU A 10 7.71 7.12 3.42
CA LEU A 10 6.67 7.41 2.46
C LEU A 10 5.62 8.40 3.01
N HIS A 11 5.39 8.42 4.33
CA HIS A 11 4.48 9.39 4.94
C HIS A 11 4.98 10.83 4.74
N LYS A 12 6.26 11.09 5.02
CA LYS A 12 6.89 12.40 4.73
C LYS A 12 6.87 12.68 3.22
N LEU A 13 7.18 11.70 2.38
CA LEU A 13 7.12 11.93 0.93
C LEU A 13 5.71 12.38 0.47
N LEU A 14 4.65 11.82 1.05
CA LEU A 14 3.26 12.16 0.73
C LEU A 14 2.79 13.47 1.36
N TYR A 15 3.20 13.79 2.59
CA TYR A 15 2.58 14.86 3.37
C TYR A 15 3.54 15.94 3.88
N SER A 16 4.83 15.90 3.53
CA SER A 16 5.72 17.02 3.80
C SER A 16 5.22 18.26 3.06
N THR A 17 4.57 19.15 3.81
CA THR A 17 4.45 20.56 3.49
C THR A 17 5.83 21.15 3.66
N GLY A 18 6.37 21.82 2.63
CA GLY A 18 7.58 22.62 2.83
C GLY A 18 7.36 23.55 4.03
N ASP A 19 8.29 23.54 4.99
CA ASP A 19 8.22 24.33 6.23
C ASP A 19 8.17 25.86 5.96
N ASP A 20 8.29 26.29 4.71
CA ASP A 20 8.26 27.68 4.28
C ASP A 20 7.05 27.97 3.38
N GLY A 21 5.87 28.13 3.96
CA GLY A 21 4.78 29.02 3.47
C GLY A 21 4.27 28.87 2.02
N ASP A 22 4.75 27.89 1.26
CA ASP A 22 4.48 27.74 -0.16
C ASP A 22 4.01 26.31 -0.40
N ALA A 23 2.69 26.17 -0.57
CA ALA A 23 2.03 24.92 -0.94
C ALA A 23 2.49 24.37 -2.31
N SER A 24 3.38 25.08 -3.02
CA SER A 24 3.93 24.70 -4.31
C SER A 24 5.05 23.64 -4.25
N ASN A 25 5.66 23.39 -3.09
CA ASN A 25 6.79 22.45 -2.94
C ASN A 25 6.38 21.09 -2.34
N LEU A 26 5.22 20.54 -2.71
CA LEU A 26 4.92 19.13 -2.46
C LEU A 26 5.92 18.28 -3.25
N ASN A 27 6.55 17.30 -2.59
CA ASN A 27 7.39 16.31 -3.27
C ASN A 27 6.59 15.71 -4.44
N HIS A 28 7.07 15.94 -5.66
CA HIS A 28 6.45 15.41 -6.87
C HIS A 28 6.79 13.94 -7.01
N ILE A 29 5.77 13.08 -6.99
CA ILE A 29 5.92 11.63 -7.17
C ILE A 29 5.18 11.23 -8.44
N THR A 30 5.94 10.86 -9.47
CA THR A 30 5.41 10.42 -10.76
C THR A 30 4.62 9.11 -10.64
N LEU A 31 3.73 8.84 -11.59
CA LEU A 31 3.02 7.57 -11.71
C LEU A 31 3.99 6.38 -11.79
N ALA A 32 5.11 6.54 -12.51
CA ALA A 32 6.16 5.52 -12.61
C ALA A 32 6.75 5.15 -11.24
N GLN A 33 7.05 6.16 -10.41
CA GLN A 33 7.59 5.97 -9.06
C GLN A 33 6.55 5.33 -8.14
N ARG A 34 5.28 5.74 -8.22
CA ARG A 34 4.20 5.14 -7.41
C ARG A 34 4.02 3.65 -7.72
N ILE A 35 3.99 3.30 -9.01
CA ILE A 35 3.93 1.90 -9.45
C ILE A 35 5.14 1.13 -8.93
N SER A 36 6.35 1.71 -9.02
CA SER A 36 7.58 1.06 -8.57
C SER A 36 7.59 0.82 -7.06
N ILE A 37 7.21 1.81 -6.25
CA ILE A 37 7.07 1.69 -4.79
C ILE A 37 6.12 0.55 -4.42
N ILE A 38 4.94 0.48 -5.05
CA ILE A 38 3.97 -0.59 -4.76
C ILE A 38 4.48 -1.97 -5.18
N VAL A 39 5.21 -2.06 -6.29
CA VAL A 39 5.88 -3.30 -6.69
C VAL A 39 6.91 -3.73 -5.64
N ASP A 40 7.77 -2.81 -5.19
CA ASP A 40 8.80 -3.11 -4.19
C ASP A 40 8.18 -3.59 -2.87
N LEU A 41 7.11 -2.92 -2.40
CA LEU A 41 6.34 -3.37 -1.24
C LEU A 41 5.70 -4.74 -1.44
N SER A 42 5.16 -5.00 -2.63
CA SER A 42 4.54 -6.29 -2.93
C SER A 42 5.56 -7.43 -2.91
N ASN A 43 6.78 -7.19 -3.39
CA ASN A 43 7.88 -8.14 -3.34
C ASN A 43 8.33 -8.41 -1.90
N ALA A 44 8.46 -7.36 -1.10
CA ALA A 44 8.84 -7.49 0.31
C ALA A 44 7.82 -8.34 1.09
N LEU A 45 6.52 -8.06 0.94
CA LEU A 45 5.49 -8.85 1.62
C LEU A 45 5.35 -10.26 1.05
N GLU A 46 5.49 -10.45 -0.27
CA GLU A 46 5.53 -11.79 -0.86
C GLU A 46 6.65 -12.62 -0.23
N TYR A 47 7.84 -12.03 -0.12
CA TYR A 47 8.99 -12.67 0.51
C TYR A 47 8.69 -13.05 1.96
N LEU A 48 8.20 -12.11 2.76
CA LEU A 48 7.85 -12.34 4.17
C LEU A 48 6.83 -13.48 4.33
N HIS A 49 5.80 -13.49 3.49
CA HIS A 49 4.67 -14.41 3.60
C HIS A 49 4.95 -15.81 3.05
N HIS A 50 5.77 -15.94 2.00
CA HIS A 50 5.84 -17.18 1.22
C HIS A 50 7.24 -17.77 1.03
N ASN A 51 8.31 -16.98 1.19
CA ASN A 51 9.66 -17.40 0.78
C ASN A 51 10.58 -17.68 1.99
N ASN A 52 10.00 -17.78 3.19
CA ASN A 52 10.69 -18.11 4.43
C ASN A 52 10.27 -19.50 4.94
N GLN A 53 11.07 -20.10 5.84
CA GLN A 53 10.76 -21.38 6.51
C GLN A 53 9.49 -21.33 7.40
N GLY A 54 8.90 -20.15 7.57
CA GLY A 54 7.57 -19.90 8.12
C GLY A 54 7.12 -18.49 7.72
N ALA A 55 5.82 -18.27 7.59
CA ALA A 55 5.28 -16.97 7.19
C ALA A 55 5.54 -15.92 8.28
N ILE A 56 6.11 -14.78 7.91
CA ILE A 56 6.30 -13.62 8.78
C ILE A 56 5.17 -12.63 8.48
N ILE A 57 4.37 -12.30 9.49
CA ILE A 57 3.28 -11.31 9.40
C ILE A 57 3.82 -10.00 10.01
N HIS A 58 3.78 -8.90 9.27
CA HIS A 58 4.35 -7.61 9.67
C HIS A 58 3.52 -6.91 10.76
N CYS A 59 2.18 -6.95 10.64
CA CYS A 59 1.20 -6.39 11.57
C CYS A 59 1.14 -4.86 11.71
N ASP A 60 2.09 -4.09 11.17
CA ASP A 60 2.05 -2.62 11.21
C ASP A 60 2.52 -1.95 9.90
N LEU A 61 2.05 -2.44 8.76
CA LEU A 61 2.40 -1.83 7.47
C LEU A 61 1.64 -0.50 7.29
N LYS A 62 2.39 0.58 7.10
CA LYS A 62 1.88 1.95 6.91
C LYS A 62 2.96 2.82 6.24
N PRO A 63 2.63 4.00 5.69
CA PRO A 63 3.60 4.85 4.98
C PRO A 63 4.83 5.24 5.82
N SER A 64 4.69 5.45 7.13
CA SER A 64 5.84 5.79 7.98
C SER A 64 6.84 4.64 8.18
N ASN A 65 6.40 3.40 7.93
CA ASN A 65 7.20 2.19 8.03
C ASN A 65 7.73 1.73 6.66
N ILE A 66 7.55 2.57 5.63
CA ILE A 66 8.04 2.34 4.27
C ILE A 66 9.11 3.37 4.03
N LEU A 67 10.37 2.93 4.06
CA LEU A 67 11.53 3.78 3.90
C LEU A 67 11.98 3.79 2.43
N LEU A 68 12.56 4.91 2.01
CA LEU A 68 12.99 5.12 0.63
C LEU A 68 14.49 5.42 0.57
N ASP A 69 15.19 4.67 -0.27
CA ASP A 69 16.61 4.91 -0.53
C ASP A 69 16.83 6.00 -1.60
N ASP A 70 18.09 6.28 -1.94
CA ASP A 70 18.45 7.31 -2.92
C ASP A 70 17.85 7.06 -4.31
N ASN A 71 17.61 5.79 -4.66
CA ASN A 71 17.06 5.35 -5.94
C ASN A 71 15.53 5.28 -5.95
N MET A 72 14.86 5.75 -4.88
CA MET A 72 13.40 5.63 -4.69
C MET A 72 12.92 4.17 -4.60
N ILE A 73 13.80 3.23 -4.23
CA ILE A 73 13.40 1.85 -3.94
C ILE A 73 12.78 1.83 -2.54
N ALA A 74 11.63 1.16 -2.42
CA ALA A 74 10.92 1.06 -1.16
C ALA A 74 11.35 -0.15 -0.32
N HIS A 75 11.61 0.11 0.96
CA HIS A 75 12.04 -0.88 1.95
C HIS A 75 11.04 -0.91 3.10
N VAL A 76 10.54 -2.11 3.43
CA VAL A 76 9.66 -2.30 4.59
C VAL A 76 10.52 -2.31 5.86
N GLY A 77 10.19 -1.43 6.82
CA GLY A 77 10.85 -1.32 8.11
C GLY A 77 9.89 -1.50 9.29
N ASP A 78 10.45 -1.45 10.50
CA ASP A 78 9.74 -1.59 11.77
C ASP A 78 8.94 -2.89 11.95
N PHE A 79 9.68 -3.96 12.24
CA PHE A 79 9.14 -5.28 12.56
C PHE A 79 8.81 -5.45 14.05
N GLY A 80 8.67 -4.37 14.83
CA GLY A 80 8.42 -4.45 16.28
C GLY A 80 7.13 -5.19 16.65
N LEU A 81 6.16 -5.21 15.74
CA LEU A 81 4.90 -5.93 15.88
C LEU A 81 4.83 -7.25 15.11
N ALA A 82 5.89 -7.63 14.39
CA ALA A 82 5.88 -8.78 13.51
C ALA A 82 5.74 -10.12 14.27
N ARG A 83 5.17 -11.12 13.60
CA ARG A 83 4.88 -12.45 14.15
C ARG A 83 5.26 -13.55 13.17
N PHE A 84 5.77 -14.66 13.69
CA PHE A 84 5.93 -15.88 12.92
C PHE A 84 4.66 -16.71 13.00
N ARG A 85 4.19 -17.21 11.85
CA ARG A 85 3.18 -18.27 11.82
C ARG A 85 3.88 -19.59 12.10
N THR A 86 3.86 -20.06 13.33
CA THR A 86 4.30 -21.42 13.67
C THR A 86 3.25 -22.42 13.19
N ASP A 87 3.63 -23.32 12.27
CA ASP A 87 2.79 -24.45 11.91
C ASP A 87 2.54 -25.30 13.16
N SER A 88 1.27 -25.62 13.39
CA SER A 88 0.73 -26.22 14.62
C SER A 88 1.12 -27.69 14.83
N SER A 89 2.30 -28.12 14.38
CA SER A 89 2.81 -29.48 14.55
C SER A 89 3.85 -29.63 15.68
N THR A 90 4.31 -28.53 16.30
CA THR A 90 5.33 -28.60 17.38
C THR A 90 5.02 -27.82 18.66
N SER A 91 3.84 -27.24 18.85
CA SER A 91 3.52 -26.52 20.10
C SER A 91 2.83 -27.41 21.15
N LEU A 92 3.56 -28.38 21.70
CA LEU A 92 3.31 -28.85 23.06
C LEU A 92 3.95 -27.83 24.01
N GLY A 93 3.13 -26.93 24.55
CA GLY A 93 3.53 -26.00 25.61
C GLY A 93 3.82 -24.58 25.13
N ASP A 94 2.77 -23.84 24.79
CA ASP A 94 2.62 -22.42 25.18
C ASP A 94 1.24 -21.89 24.74
N SER A 95 0.19 -22.60 25.13
CA SER A 95 -1.20 -22.13 25.01
C SER A 95 -1.54 -20.98 25.98
N ASN A 96 -0.52 -20.28 26.51
CA ASN A 96 -0.66 -19.31 27.59
C ASN A 96 -0.10 -17.92 27.29
N SER A 97 0.18 -17.59 26.02
CA SER A 97 0.33 -16.19 25.63
C SER A 97 -1.04 -15.53 25.48
N ILE A 98 -1.76 -15.40 26.59
CA ILE A 98 -2.74 -14.33 26.81
C ILE A 98 -1.94 -13.02 26.85
N PHE A 99 -1.45 -12.55 25.70
CA PHE A 99 -0.75 -11.27 25.59
C PHE A 99 -1.56 -10.30 24.73
N SER A 100 -2.45 -9.66 25.48
CA SER A 100 -3.21 -8.43 25.27
C SER A 100 -4.37 -8.47 24.27
N LEU A 101 -5.58 -8.37 24.83
CA LEU A 101 -6.82 -7.81 24.28
C LEU A 101 -6.67 -6.39 23.65
N ALA A 102 -5.45 -5.87 23.54
CA ALA A 102 -5.16 -4.56 22.97
C ALA A 102 -4.98 -4.70 21.46
N ILE A 103 -5.78 -3.95 20.70
CA ILE A 103 -5.61 -3.79 19.26
C ILE A 103 -4.17 -3.30 19.01
N LYS A 104 -3.40 -4.08 18.24
CA LYS A 104 -2.03 -3.75 17.82
C LYS A 104 -2.03 -3.36 16.35
N GLY A 105 -1.14 -2.44 15.99
CA GLY A 105 -1.07 -1.84 14.66
C GLY A 105 -1.58 -0.40 14.66
N THR A 106 -1.66 0.19 13.47
CA THR A 106 -2.00 1.61 13.30
C THR A 106 -3.41 1.80 12.78
N ILE A 107 -4.18 2.67 13.45
CA ILE A 107 -5.56 3.03 13.06
C ILE A 107 -5.60 3.47 11.59
N GLY A 108 -6.58 2.97 10.86
CA GLY A 108 -6.72 3.18 9.40
C GLY A 108 -6.10 2.07 8.55
N TYR A 109 -5.09 1.35 9.07
CA TYR A 109 -4.40 0.27 8.35
C TYR A 109 -4.68 -1.12 8.93
N ILE A 110 -5.22 -1.19 10.15
CA ILE A 110 -5.62 -2.44 10.79
C ILE A 110 -6.78 -3.08 10.03
N ALA A 111 -6.65 -4.36 9.71
CA ALA A 111 -7.70 -5.13 9.06
C ALA A 111 -8.93 -5.27 9.99
N PRO A 112 -10.18 -5.26 9.46
CA PRO A 112 -11.40 -5.28 10.26
C PRO A 112 -11.44 -6.44 11.25
N GLU A 113 -11.06 -7.64 10.80
CA GLU A 113 -11.02 -8.83 11.64
C GLU A 113 -10.05 -8.68 12.83
N CYS A 114 -8.95 -7.96 12.65
CA CYS A 114 -7.98 -7.69 13.71
C CYS A 114 -8.48 -6.62 14.68
N ALA A 115 -9.19 -5.61 14.17
CA ALA A 115 -9.82 -4.58 15.01
C ALA A 115 -10.92 -5.16 15.91
N GLU A 116 -11.58 -6.23 15.46
CA GLU A 116 -12.60 -6.98 16.19
C GLU A 116 -12.01 -8.03 17.16
N GLY A 117 -10.67 -8.09 17.31
CA GLY A 117 -9.98 -9.03 18.20
C GLY A 117 -9.68 -10.40 17.60
N GLY A 118 -9.85 -10.56 16.28
CA GLY A 118 -9.44 -11.74 15.53
C GLY A 118 -7.92 -11.87 15.42
N GLN A 119 -7.48 -13.05 14.98
CA GLN A 119 -6.06 -13.37 14.85
C GLN A 119 -5.43 -12.68 13.64
N VAL A 120 -4.23 -12.15 13.82
CA VAL A 120 -3.43 -11.61 12.72
C VAL A 120 -3.01 -12.72 11.76
N SER A 121 -3.00 -12.42 10.47
CA SER A 121 -2.62 -13.35 9.41
C SER A 121 -1.92 -12.62 8.27
N THR A 122 -1.41 -13.36 7.28
CA THR A 122 -0.91 -12.77 6.03
C THR A 122 -1.97 -11.94 5.32
N ALA A 123 -3.25 -12.32 5.44
CA ALA A 123 -4.36 -11.55 4.88
C ALA A 123 -4.58 -10.20 5.58
N SER A 124 -4.13 -10.06 6.82
CA SER A 124 -4.17 -8.79 7.56
C SER A 124 -3.12 -7.81 7.01
N ASP A 125 -1.93 -8.27 6.68
CA ASP A 125 -0.92 -7.46 5.97
C ASP A 125 -1.36 -7.09 4.54
N VAL A 126 -2.05 -7.99 3.84
CA VAL A 126 -2.64 -7.70 2.51
C VAL A 126 -3.64 -6.54 2.61
N TYR A 127 -4.43 -6.47 3.69
CA TYR A 127 -5.32 -5.35 3.93
C TYR A 127 -4.53 -4.05 4.12
N SER A 128 -3.53 -4.03 5.00
CA SER A 128 -2.70 -2.84 5.21
C SER A 128 -1.99 -2.40 3.93
N PHE A 129 -1.51 -3.36 3.12
CA PHE A 129 -0.90 -3.09 1.81
C PHE A 129 -1.86 -2.38 0.87
N ARG A 130 -3.12 -2.82 0.80
CA ARG A 130 -4.11 -2.16 -0.06
C ARG A 130 -4.44 -0.75 0.43
N VAL A 131 -4.51 -0.52 1.75
CA VAL A 131 -4.69 0.85 2.28
C VAL A 131 -3.55 1.76 1.84
N VAL A 132 -2.30 1.30 1.96
CA VAL A 132 -1.12 2.04 1.48
C VAL A 132 -1.17 2.29 -0.03
N LEU A 133 -1.57 1.29 -0.82
CA LEU A 133 -1.73 1.42 -2.27
C LEU A 133 -2.73 2.52 -2.62
N LEU A 134 -3.93 2.48 -2.02
CA LEU A 134 -4.95 3.49 -2.29
C LEU A 134 -4.51 4.88 -1.82
N GLU A 135 -3.94 4.99 -0.63
CA GLU A 135 -3.40 6.25 -0.11
C GLU A 135 -2.31 6.82 -1.00
N LEU A 136 -1.42 5.99 -1.54
CA LEU A 136 -0.36 6.45 -2.44
C LEU A 136 -0.93 7.02 -3.74
N PHE A 137 -2.06 6.54 -4.26
CA PHE A 137 -2.62 7.02 -5.53
C PHE A 137 -3.64 8.14 -5.36
N ILE A 138 -4.34 8.18 -4.22
CA ILE A 138 -5.35 9.20 -3.89
C ILE A 138 -4.72 10.38 -3.12
N ARG A 139 -3.57 10.15 -2.49
CA ARG A 139 -2.87 11.08 -1.58
C ARG A 139 -3.79 11.60 -0.48
N ARG A 140 -4.54 10.69 0.14
CA ARG A 140 -5.40 10.98 1.30
C ARG A 140 -5.18 9.95 2.38
N SER A 141 -5.02 10.45 3.60
CA SER A 141 -4.84 9.60 4.77
C SER A 141 -6.09 8.76 4.99
N PRO A 142 -5.98 7.47 5.36
CA PRO A 142 -7.15 6.65 5.69
C PRO A 142 -7.95 7.16 6.89
N ILE A 143 -7.41 8.12 7.65
CA ILE A 143 -8.06 8.81 8.78
C ILE A 143 -8.37 10.29 8.47
N ASP A 144 -8.36 10.69 7.19
CA ASP A 144 -8.82 12.02 6.76
C ASP A 144 -10.25 12.28 7.24
N ALA A 145 -10.53 13.51 7.68
CA ALA A 145 -11.83 13.92 8.22
C ALA A 145 -13.00 13.73 7.24
N MET A 146 -12.73 13.60 5.94
CA MET A 146 -13.76 13.27 4.95
C MET A 146 -14.28 11.82 5.08
N PHE A 147 -13.50 10.90 5.65
CA PHE A 147 -13.85 9.49 5.83
C PHE A 147 -14.62 9.28 7.14
N LYS A 148 -15.89 9.66 7.11
CA LYS A 148 -16.84 9.56 8.21
C LYS A 148 -18.13 8.86 7.78
N ASP A 149 -19.01 8.57 8.73
CA ASP A 149 -20.35 8.01 8.48
C ASP A 149 -20.30 6.70 7.65
N GLY A 150 -19.27 5.88 7.91
CA GLY A 150 -19.06 4.60 7.23
C GLY A 150 -18.37 4.71 5.87
N LEU A 151 -18.03 5.91 5.39
CA LEU A 151 -17.13 6.12 4.26
C LEU A 151 -15.68 5.89 4.71
N ASN A 152 -14.92 5.14 3.91
CA ASN A 152 -13.49 4.94 4.07
C ASN A 152 -12.81 5.04 2.69
N ILE A 153 -11.47 5.01 2.66
CA ILE A 153 -10.71 5.13 1.42
C ILE A 153 -11.07 4.06 0.38
N GLU A 154 -11.43 2.85 0.82
CA GLU A 154 -11.88 1.76 -0.06
C GLU A 154 -13.20 2.11 -0.73
N LYS A 155 -14.25 2.37 0.05
CA LYS A 155 -15.58 2.71 -0.50
C LYS A 155 -15.53 3.96 -1.36
N PHE A 156 -14.72 4.94 -0.94
CA PHE A 156 -14.48 6.14 -1.72
C PHE A 156 -13.84 5.81 -3.08
N THR A 157 -12.89 4.88 -3.14
CA THR A 157 -12.32 4.39 -4.40
C THR A 157 -13.35 3.65 -5.23
N GLU A 158 -14.06 2.69 -4.62
CA GLU A 158 -15.04 1.82 -5.30
C GLU A 158 -16.18 2.61 -5.94
N ILE A 159 -16.76 3.60 -5.24
CA ILE A 159 -17.88 4.42 -5.76
C ILE A 159 -17.46 5.25 -6.98
N ASN A 160 -16.17 5.60 -7.08
CA ASN A 160 -15.65 6.41 -8.18
C ASN A 160 -15.01 5.56 -9.30
N PHE A 161 -14.82 4.26 -9.09
CA PHE A 161 -14.15 3.39 -10.05
C PHE A 161 -15.13 2.79 -11.08
N PRO A 162 -14.76 2.69 -12.38
CA PRO A 162 -13.58 3.27 -13.02
C PRO A 162 -13.80 4.71 -13.50
N ASP A 163 -15.05 5.12 -13.71
CA ASP A 163 -15.40 6.26 -14.57
C ASP A 163 -15.03 7.63 -13.99
N ARG A 164 -15.06 7.77 -12.66
CA ARG A 164 -14.77 9.02 -11.94
C ARG A 164 -13.45 8.99 -11.19
N ILE A 165 -12.62 7.97 -11.43
CA ILE A 165 -11.40 7.78 -10.64
C ILE A 165 -10.43 8.96 -10.82
N LEU A 166 -10.38 9.54 -12.02
CA LEU A 166 -9.53 10.68 -12.35
C LEU A 166 -9.89 11.94 -11.55
N GLU A 167 -11.11 12.02 -11.02
CA GLU A 167 -11.55 13.13 -10.16
C GLU A 167 -11.03 13.01 -8.73
N ILE A 168 -10.57 11.82 -8.31
CA ILE A 168 -10.21 11.54 -6.91
C ILE A 168 -8.74 11.15 -6.71
N VAL A 169 -8.01 10.81 -7.79
CA VAL A 169 -6.57 10.55 -7.70
C VAL A 169 -5.79 11.82 -7.35
N ASP A 170 -4.56 11.65 -6.90
CA ASP A 170 -3.64 12.75 -6.61
C ASP A 170 -3.57 13.73 -7.81
N PRO A 171 -3.81 15.03 -7.58
CA PRO A 171 -3.68 16.06 -8.61
C PRO A 171 -2.35 16.03 -9.37
N GLN A 172 -1.26 15.59 -8.75
CA GLN A 172 0.03 15.42 -9.44
C GLN A 172 -0.02 14.30 -10.50
N VAL A 173 -0.74 13.21 -10.23
CA VAL A 173 -0.94 12.11 -11.19
C VAL A 173 -1.87 12.56 -12.30
N GLN A 174 -2.98 13.24 -11.94
CA GLN A 174 -3.90 13.80 -12.92
C GLN A 174 -3.17 14.79 -13.85
N GLN A 175 -2.38 15.69 -13.27
CA GLN A 175 -1.57 16.65 -14.00
C GLN A 175 -0.53 15.95 -14.88
N GLU A 176 0.15 14.89 -14.42
CA GLU A 176 1.07 14.11 -15.27
C GLU A 176 0.34 13.50 -16.47
N LEU A 177 -0.86 12.95 -16.27
CA LEU A 177 -1.68 12.36 -17.33
C LEU A 177 -2.24 13.41 -18.30
N ASP A 178 -2.46 14.65 -17.84
CA ASP A 178 -2.97 15.76 -18.65
C ASP A 178 -1.87 16.58 -19.35
N LEU A 179 -0.71 16.79 -18.70
CA LEU A 179 0.46 17.49 -19.24
C LEU A 179 1.20 16.69 -20.31
N ARG A 180 0.93 15.38 -20.43
CA ARG A 180 1.24 14.57 -21.62
C ARG A 180 0.43 15.01 -22.86
N ARG A 181 0.14 16.31 -22.99
CA ARG A 181 -0.53 16.97 -24.12
C ARG A 181 0.26 16.89 -25.42
N GLU A 182 1.58 16.71 -25.33
CA GLU A 182 2.48 16.45 -26.48
C GLU A 182 2.73 14.94 -26.69
N ALA A 183 2.29 14.08 -25.77
CA ALA A 183 2.38 12.63 -25.94
C ALA A 183 1.26 12.13 -26.86
N SER A 184 1.50 11.01 -27.54
CA SER A 184 0.44 10.37 -28.33
C SER A 184 -0.74 9.95 -27.44
N VAL A 185 -1.94 9.90 -28.02
CA VAL A 185 -3.16 9.40 -27.36
C VAL A 185 -2.91 8.04 -26.69
N GLU A 186 -2.14 7.17 -27.36
CA GLU A 186 -1.73 5.85 -26.87
C GLU A 186 -0.97 5.92 -25.54
N VAL A 187 -0.06 6.88 -25.36
CA VAL A 187 0.71 7.03 -24.11
C VAL A 187 -0.18 7.47 -22.95
N LYS A 188 -1.14 8.37 -23.21
CA LYS A 188 -2.10 8.83 -22.19
C LYS A 188 -3.05 7.70 -21.78
N GLU A 189 -3.65 7.02 -22.74
CA GLU A 189 -4.54 5.88 -22.50
C GLU A 189 -3.83 4.76 -21.74
N LYS A 190 -2.58 4.48 -22.09
CA LYS A 190 -1.73 3.51 -21.38
C LYS A 190 -1.51 3.90 -19.92
N GLY A 191 -1.21 5.17 -19.64
CA GLY A 191 -1.04 5.64 -18.26
C GLY A 191 -2.30 5.49 -17.43
N ILE A 192 -3.45 5.89 -17.99
CA ILE A 192 -4.77 5.72 -17.37
C ILE A 192 -5.06 4.23 -17.12
N HIS A 193 -4.84 3.38 -18.13
CA HIS A 193 -5.08 1.94 -18.02
C HIS A 193 -4.21 1.28 -16.95
N CYS A 194 -2.91 1.62 -16.89
CA CYS A 194 -2.01 1.12 -15.86
C CYS A 194 -2.45 1.56 -14.46
N MET A 195 -2.80 2.84 -14.29
CA MET A 195 -3.30 3.36 -13.03
C MET A 195 -4.59 2.65 -12.59
N LEU A 196 -5.57 2.52 -13.49
CA LEU A 196 -6.81 1.77 -13.24
C LEU A 196 -6.53 0.32 -12.83
N SER A 197 -5.57 -0.33 -13.49
CA SER A 197 -5.20 -1.71 -13.20
C SER A 197 -4.58 -1.85 -11.79
N VAL A 198 -3.74 -0.90 -11.36
CA VAL A 198 -3.17 -0.88 -10.01
C VAL A 198 -4.27 -0.66 -8.96
N LEU A 199 -5.14 0.33 -9.16
CA LEU A 199 -6.24 0.61 -8.25
C LEU A 199 -7.23 -0.56 -8.17
N ASN A 200 -7.46 -1.28 -9.26
CA ASN A 200 -8.27 -2.48 -9.29
C ASN A 200 -7.66 -3.63 -8.46
N ILE A 201 -6.34 -3.76 -8.43
CA ILE A 201 -5.65 -4.69 -7.49
C ILE A 201 -5.91 -4.24 -6.06
N GLY A 202 -5.78 -2.93 -5.80
CA GLY A 202 -6.16 -2.30 -4.55
C GLY A 202 -7.55 -2.77 -4.10
N ILE A 203 -8.58 -2.51 -4.91
CA ILE A 203 -9.98 -2.92 -4.67
C ILE A 203 -10.12 -4.43 -4.44
N HIS A 204 -9.45 -5.31 -5.18
CA HIS A 204 -9.62 -6.76 -4.97
C HIS A 204 -8.89 -7.30 -3.72
N CYS A 205 -7.85 -6.60 -3.25
CA CYS A 205 -7.23 -6.85 -1.96
C CYS A 205 -8.10 -6.37 -0.78
N THR A 206 -9.26 -5.74 -1.03
CA THR A 206 -10.09 -5.13 0.02
C THR A 206 -11.11 -6.01 0.69
N LYS A 207 -11.43 -7.18 0.14
CA LYS A 207 -12.62 -7.93 0.54
C LYS A 207 -12.70 -8.09 2.06
N PRO A 208 -13.89 -7.86 2.66
CA PRO A 208 -14.04 -7.86 4.11
C PRO A 208 -13.65 -9.21 4.71
N ILE A 209 -13.88 -10.29 3.97
CA ILE A 209 -13.53 -11.65 4.36
C ILE A 209 -12.05 -11.91 4.03
N PRO A 210 -11.20 -12.26 5.03
CA PRO A 210 -9.77 -12.49 4.82
C PRO A 210 -9.44 -13.54 3.75
N SER A 211 -10.22 -14.62 3.68
CA SER A 211 -10.01 -15.71 2.71
C SER A 211 -10.33 -15.34 1.26
N GLU A 212 -11.00 -14.22 1.03
CA GLU A 212 -11.32 -13.76 -0.32
C GLU A 212 -10.28 -12.78 -0.87
N ARG A 213 -9.35 -12.30 -0.03
CA ARG A 213 -8.28 -11.39 -0.43
C ARG A 213 -7.23 -12.16 -1.23
N SER A 214 -6.79 -11.61 -2.36
CA SER A 214 -5.66 -12.16 -3.11
C SER A 214 -4.39 -12.23 -2.25
N SER A 215 -3.60 -13.27 -2.45
CA SER A 215 -2.30 -13.39 -1.77
C SER A 215 -1.31 -12.34 -2.27
N MET A 216 -0.28 -12.03 -1.46
CA MET A 216 0.78 -11.12 -1.91
C MET A 216 1.56 -11.63 -3.13
N ARG A 217 1.65 -12.96 -3.32
CA ARG A 217 2.21 -13.57 -4.53
C ARG A 217 1.39 -13.21 -5.77
N GLU A 218 0.07 -13.34 -5.70
CA GLU A 218 -0.82 -12.99 -6.81
C GLU A 218 -0.81 -11.47 -7.09
N ALA A 219 -0.81 -10.66 -6.03
CA ALA A 219 -0.72 -9.21 -6.15
C ALA A 219 0.60 -8.77 -6.80
N ALA A 220 1.74 -9.28 -6.32
CA ALA A 220 3.06 -9.00 -6.86
C ALA A 220 3.16 -9.39 -8.35
N ALA A 221 2.71 -10.59 -8.71
CA ALA A 221 2.71 -11.04 -10.11
C ALA A 221 1.91 -10.10 -11.03
N LYS A 222 0.72 -9.66 -10.62
CA LYS A 222 -0.09 -8.71 -11.40
C LYS A 222 0.56 -7.32 -11.47
N LEU A 223 1.13 -6.83 -10.37
CA LEU A 223 1.80 -5.53 -10.31
C LEU A 223 3.04 -5.48 -11.19
N HIS A 224 3.83 -6.56 -11.26
CA HIS A 224 4.96 -6.67 -12.20
C HIS A 224 4.50 -6.59 -13.65
N ILE A 225 3.42 -7.28 -14.03
CA ILE A 225 2.86 -7.19 -15.39
C ILE A 225 2.48 -5.74 -15.72
N ILE A 226 1.85 -5.03 -14.77
CA ILE A 226 1.46 -3.63 -14.96
C ILE A 226 2.68 -2.71 -15.07
N LYS A 227 3.69 -2.89 -14.21
CA LYS A 227 4.95 -2.12 -14.23
C LYS A 227 5.67 -2.31 -15.55
N ASP A 228 5.83 -3.55 -15.99
CA ASP A 228 6.45 -3.89 -17.27
C ASP A 228 5.69 -3.29 -18.45
N ALA A 229 4.36 -3.43 -18.45
CA ALA A 229 3.53 -2.81 -19.48
C ALA A 229 3.75 -1.30 -19.52
N TYR A 230 3.71 -0.63 -18.36
CA TYR A 230 3.88 0.82 -18.24
C TYR A 230 5.28 1.28 -18.70
N LEU A 231 6.35 0.60 -18.30
CA LEU A 231 7.74 0.99 -18.55
C LEU A 231 8.26 0.61 -19.95
N ARG A 232 7.78 -0.46 -20.60
CA ARG A 232 8.35 -0.96 -21.88
C ARG A 232 8.22 -0.03 -23.10
N ARG A 233 7.69 1.20 -22.99
CA ARG A 233 7.53 2.15 -24.12
C ARG A 233 7.49 3.64 -23.69
N ASN A 234 8.11 4.00 -22.56
CA ASN A 234 8.40 5.41 -22.25
C ASN A 234 9.89 5.66 -22.51
#